data_AF-A0A4Y1Z815-F1
#
_entry.id   AF-A0A4Y1Z815-F1
#
_cell.length_a   1.000
_cell.length_b   1.000
_cell.length_c   1.000
_cell.angle_alpha   90.00
_cell.angle_beta   90.00
_cell.angle_gamma   90.00
#
_symmetry.space_group_name_H-M   'P 1'
#
loop_
_entity.id
_entity.type
_entity.pdbx_description
1 polymer ?
#
loop_
_entity_poly.entity_id
_entity_poly.type
_entity_poly.pdbx_seq_one_letter_code
_entity_poly.pdbx_strand_id
1 'polypeptide(L)' 'MQHVVETFDPNGIGLHYPSMHQDLIKNNRLTEIDYINGAVARKGEDYGVPTPYCALLTELIHAKEQILKAK' A
#
# COMPACT_ATOMS: atom_id res chain seq x y z
N MET A 1 -6.52 -7.71 16.67
CA MET A 1 -7.39 -8.43 15.71
C MET A 1 -8.79 -7.84 15.66
N GLN A 2 -9.45 -7.63 16.81
CA GLN A 2 -10.82 -7.06 16.85
C GLN A 2 -10.98 -5.74 16.07
N HIS A 3 -10.07 -4.77 16.27
CA HIS A 3 -10.10 -3.50 15.52
C HIS A 3 -9.87 -3.63 14.01
N VAL A 4 -9.15 -4.65 13.53
CA VAL A 4 -8.99 -4.88 12.09
C VAL A 4 -10.31 -5.42 11.52
N VAL A 5 -10.97 -6.32 12.25
CA VAL A 5 -12.25 -6.89 11.83
C VAL A 5 -13.34 -5.82 11.73
N GLU A 6 -13.36 -4.85 12.65
CA GLU A 6 -14.29 -3.71 12.61
C GLU A 6 -14.19 -2.89 11.31
N THR A 7 -13.01 -2.82 10.69
CA THR A 7 -12.84 -2.10 9.41
C THR A 7 -13.54 -2.77 8.24
N PHE A 8 -13.97 -4.03 8.37
CA PHE A 8 -14.69 -4.75 7.34
C PHE A 8 -16.22 -4.56 7.39
N ASP A 9 -16.76 -3.87 8.41
CA ASP A 9 -18.21 -3.62 8.51
C ASP A 9 -18.70 -2.76 7.34
N PRO A 10 -19.66 -3.25 6.52
CA PRO A 10 -20.23 -2.49 5.41
C PRO A 10 -20.96 -1.21 5.83
N ASN A 11 -21.47 -1.14 7.08
CA ASN A 11 -22.10 0.06 7.63
C ASN A 11 -21.08 1.07 8.17
N GLY A 12 -19.80 0.67 8.27
CA GLY A 12 -18.66 1.54 8.59
C GLY A 12 -17.83 1.84 7.35
N ILE A 13 -16.53 1.61 7.42
CA ILE A 13 -15.61 1.89 6.31
C ILE A 13 -15.43 0.72 5.34
N GLY A 14 -16.09 -0.43 5.55
CA GLY A 14 -15.83 -1.66 4.80
C GLY A 14 -16.11 -1.60 3.30
N LEU A 15 -16.96 -0.67 2.86
CA LEU A 15 -17.23 -0.42 1.43
C LEU A 15 -16.35 0.67 0.81
N HIS A 16 -15.52 1.35 1.62
CA HIS A 16 -14.67 2.43 1.14
C HIS A 16 -13.38 1.87 0.54
N TYR A 17 -13.05 2.32 -0.67
CA TYR A 17 -11.71 2.09 -1.21
C TYR A 17 -10.70 3.02 -0.52
N PRO A 18 -9.52 2.49 -0.09
CA PRO A 18 -8.52 3.27 0.62
C PRO A 18 -7.88 4.35 -0.27
N SER A 19 -7.18 5.31 0.34
CA SER A 19 -6.56 6.45 -0.34
C SER A 19 -5.67 6.04 -1.51
N MET A 20 -4.79 5.05 -1.32
CA MET A 20 -3.89 4.55 -2.36
C MET A 20 -4.65 4.05 -3.62
N HIS A 21 -5.82 3.43 -3.43
CA HIS A 21 -6.68 3.05 -4.56
C HIS A 21 -7.26 4.29 -5.26
N GLN A 22 -7.69 5.31 -4.49
CA GLN A 22 -8.17 6.55 -5.09
C GLN A 22 -7.06 7.23 -5.91
N ASP A 23 -5.85 7.32 -5.37
CA ASP A 23 -4.70 7.91 -6.07
C ASP A 23 -4.39 7.16 -7.36
N LEU A 24 -4.15 5.86 -7.28
CA LEU A 24 -3.67 5.10 -8.43
C LEU A 24 -4.78 4.74 -9.41
N ILE A 25 -5.87 4.15 -8.93
CA ILE A 25 -6.90 3.55 -9.80
C ILE A 25 -7.90 4.60 -10.28
N LYS A 26 -8.32 5.53 -9.42
CA LYS A 26 -9.29 6.57 -9.83
C LYS A 26 -8.64 7.81 -10.43
N ASN A 27 -7.51 8.24 -9.89
CA ASN A 27 -6.89 9.53 -10.24
C ASN A 27 -5.62 9.40 -11.09
N ASN A 28 -5.13 8.17 -11.35
CA ASN A 28 -3.90 7.90 -12.11
C ASN A 28 -2.68 8.68 -11.58
N ARG A 29 -2.59 8.82 -10.27
CA ARG A 29 -1.49 9.47 -9.53
C ARG A 29 -0.55 8.45 -8.92
N LEU A 30 0.72 8.85 -8.76
CA LEU A 30 1.67 8.09 -7.94
C LEU A 30 1.18 7.94 -6.50
N THR A 31 1.50 6.80 -5.89
CA THR A 31 1.10 6.43 -4.53
C THR A 31 2.15 6.83 -3.49
N GLU A 32 1.77 6.73 -2.21
CA GLU A 32 2.68 6.92 -1.08
C GLU A 32 3.35 5.61 -0.59
N ILE A 33 3.37 4.55 -1.41
CA ILE A 33 3.83 3.21 -0.99
C ILE A 33 5.27 3.22 -0.45
N ASP A 34 6.12 4.08 -0.99
CA ASP A 34 7.51 4.26 -0.58
C ASP A 34 7.68 4.77 0.85
N TYR A 35 6.70 5.52 1.35
CA TYR A 35 6.73 6.10 2.69
C TYR A 35 6.05 5.21 3.72
N ILE A 36 5.31 4.20 3.28
CA ILE A 36 4.61 3.24 4.14
C ILE A 36 5.37 1.91 4.13
N ASN A 37 5.12 1.05 3.14
CA ASN A 37 5.75 -0.27 3.07
C ASN A 37 7.22 -0.18 2.64
N GLY A 38 7.55 0.73 1.71
CA GLY A 38 8.92 0.95 1.27
C GLY A 38 9.81 1.46 2.42
N ALA A 39 9.26 2.27 3.33
CA ALA A 39 9.99 2.73 4.50
C ALA A 39 10.31 1.60 5.48
N VAL A 40 9.36 0.68 5.70
CA VAL A 40 9.60 -0.52 6.51
C VAL A 40 10.62 -1.45 5.84
N ALA A 41 10.54 -1.62 4.52
CA ALA A 41 11.48 -2.45 3.77
C ALA A 41 12.92 -1.94 3.86
N ARG A 42 13.14 -0.64 3.63
CA ARG A 42 14.48 -0.02 3.75
C ARG A 42 15.04 -0.15 5.17
N LYS A 43 14.23 0.12 6.19
CA LYS A 43 14.65 -0.04 7.59
C LYS A 43 14.93 -1.50 7.95
N GLY A 44 14.16 -2.44 7.39
CA GLY A 44 14.40 -3.87 7.56
C GLY A 44 15.79 -4.28 7.06
N GLU A 45 16.17 -3.76 5.89
CA GLU A 45 17.52 -3.96 5.35
C GLU A 45 18.60 -3.35 6.25
N ASP A 46 18.45 -2.09 6.68
CA ASP A 46 19.40 -1.39 7.55
C ASP A 46 19.67 -2.14 8.88
N TYR A 47 18.64 -2.80 9.42
CA TYR A 47 18.70 -3.48 10.72
C TYR A 47 18.82 -5.01 10.62
N GLY A 48 18.94 -5.57 9.41
CA GLY A 48 19.01 -7.02 9.21
C GLY A 48 17.72 -7.77 9.61
N VAL A 49 16.56 -7.11 9.54
CA VAL A 49 15.24 -7.68 9.83
C VAL A 49 14.53 -8.01 8.51
N PRO A 50 14.20 -9.28 8.23
CA PRO A 50 13.50 -9.65 7.01
C PRO A 50 12.09 -9.07 6.94
N THR A 51 11.82 -8.27 5.90
CA THR A 51 10.49 -7.66 5.63
C THR A 51 9.97 -8.03 4.23
N PRO A 52 9.88 -9.33 3.88
CA PRO A 52 9.65 -9.77 2.50
C PRO A 52 8.30 -9.29 1.94
N TYR A 53 7.26 -9.22 2.78
CA TYR A 53 5.94 -8.75 2.35
C TYR A 53 5.89 -7.25 2.07
N CYS A 54 6.58 -6.44 2.87
CA CYS A 54 6.64 -5.00 2.62
C CYS A 54 7.41 -4.71 1.34
N ALA A 55 8.52 -5.41 1.10
CA ALA A 55 9.28 -5.32 -0.15
C ALA A 55 8.43 -5.73 -1.36
N LEU A 56 7.84 -6.92 -1.34
CA LEU A 56 7.01 -7.43 -2.44
C LEU A 56 5.83 -6.51 -2.75
N LEU A 57 5.09 -6.04 -1.73
CA LEU A 57 3.97 -5.13 -1.97
C LEU A 57 4.42 -3.80 -2.57
N THR A 58 5.57 -3.28 -2.15
CA THR A 58 6.13 -2.04 -2.71
C THR A 58 6.44 -2.21 -4.20
N GLU A 59 7.09 -3.31 -4.58
CA GLU A 59 7.39 -3.63 -5.98
C GLU A 59 6.13 -3.81 -6.83
N LEU A 60 5.11 -4.50 -6.32
CA LEU A 60 3.85 -4.71 -7.04
C LEU A 60 3.10 -3.41 -7.32
N ILE A 61 3.11 -2.47 -6.36
CA ILE A 61 2.47 -1.16 -6.56
C ILE A 61 3.24 -0.34 -7.58
N HIS A 62 4.58 -0.29 -7.53
CA HIS A 62 5.36 0.38 -8.56
C HIS A 62 5.18 -0.23 -9.95
N ALA A 63 5.12 -1.56 -10.05
CA ALA A 63 4.80 -2.24 -11.30
C ALA A 63 3.42 -1.80 -11.83
N LYS A 64 2.44 -1.65 -10.94
CA LYS A 64 1.09 -1.18 -11.31
C LYS A 64 1.08 0.29 -11.74
N GLU A 65 1.81 1.17 -11.05
CA GLU A 65 2.03 2.56 -11.44
C GLU A 65 2.62 2.67 -12.85
N GLN A 66 3.62 1.84 -13.17
CA GLN A 66 4.24 1.80 -14.50
C GLN A 66 3.28 1.30 -15.58
N ILE A 67 2.53 0.23 -15.32
CA ILE A 67 1.53 -0.32 -16.26
C ILE A 67 0.47 0.75 -16.59
N LEU A 68 0.02 1.50 -15.59
CA LEU A 68 -0.97 2.57 -15.75
C LEU A 68 -0.37 3.90 -16.25
N LYS A 69 0.97 4.02 -16.25
CA LYS A 69 1.70 5.25 -16.56
C LYS A 69 1.23 6.42 -15.66
N ALA A 70 1.11 6.13 -14.36
CA ALA A 70 0.76 7.12 -13.35
C ALA A 70 1.79 8.27 -13.30
N LYS A 71 1.35 9.46 -12.89
CA LYS A 71 2.17 10.68 -12.83
C LYS A 71 1.98 11.46 -11.54
#